data_AF-A0A1A6HF45-F1
#
_entry.id   AF-A0A1A6HF45-F1
#
_cell.length_a   1.000
_cell.length_b   1.000
_cell.length_c   1.000
_cell.angle_alpha   90.00
_cell.angle_beta   90.00
_cell.angle_gamma   90.00
#
_symmetry.space_group_name_H-M   'P 1'
#
loop_
_entity.id
_entity.type
_entity.pdbx_description
1 polymer ?
#
loop_
_entity_poly.entity_id
_entity_poly.type
_entity_poly.pdbx_seq_one_letter_code
_entity_poly.pdbx_strand_id
1 'polypeptide(L)'
;MILFHETLYQKADDGRPFLQVIKSKGGVVGIKVDKGMVPLAGTNGKTTIQGLDGLSERYAQHKDGADFANICHQNGIVPIVEPEILPDGDHDLKRCQYVTEKVLAAVYKALSDHHVYLEGTLLKPNMVTPDHACTQKFSNEEIAMAPVTALQRTVPPAIPGVTFLSGGQSEEEVSINLNAINKCPLLKP
;
A
#
# COMPACT_ATOMS: atom_id res chain seq x y z
N MET A 1 -11.05 -6.58 -4.78
CA MET A 1 -10.98 -7.41 -3.55
C MET A 1 -9.66 -8.15 -3.53
N ILE A 2 -8.87 -8.02 -2.46
CA ILE A 2 -7.61 -8.75 -2.31
C ILE A 2 -7.88 -10.00 -1.48
N LEU A 3 -7.54 -11.17 -2.02
CA LEU A 3 -7.77 -12.47 -1.38
C LEU A 3 -6.45 -13.09 -0.92
N PHE A 4 -6.52 -13.90 0.14
CA PHE A 4 -5.46 -14.85 0.46
C PHE A 4 -5.51 -16.04 -0.51
N HIS A 5 -4.38 -16.75 -0.64
CA HIS A 5 -4.26 -17.92 -1.53
C HIS A 5 -5.35 -18.97 -1.25
N GLU A 6 -5.64 -19.25 0.02
CA GLU A 6 -6.69 -20.20 0.39
C GLU A 6 -8.08 -19.75 -0.11
N THR A 7 -8.44 -18.50 0.13
CA THR A 7 -9.75 -17.93 -0.24
C THR A 7 -9.95 -17.89 -1.76
N LEU A 8 -8.89 -17.83 -2.56
CA LEU A 8 -8.99 -17.84 -4.02
C LEU A 8 -9.69 -19.11 -4.56
N TYR A 9 -9.53 -20.24 -3.87
CA TYR A 9 -10.08 -21.54 -4.28
C TYR A 9 -11.36 -21.93 -3.53
N GLN A 10 -11.80 -21.11 -2.58
CA GLN A 10 -13.03 -21.34 -1.85
C GLN A 10 -14.27 -20.99 -2.70
N LYS A 11 -15.41 -21.52 -2.26
CA LYS A 11 -16.72 -21.38 -2.90
C LYS A 11 -17.72 -20.78 -1.92
N ALA A 12 -18.69 -20.04 -2.44
CA ALA A 12 -19.86 -19.62 -1.68
C ALA A 12 -20.81 -20.81 -1.43
N ASP A 13 -21.80 -20.61 -0.55
CA ASP A 13 -22.81 -21.61 -0.22
C ASP A 13 -23.63 -22.09 -1.44
N ASP A 14 -23.73 -21.24 -2.48
CA ASP A 14 -24.38 -21.57 -3.75
C ASP A 14 -23.47 -22.37 -4.73
N GLY A 15 -22.27 -22.76 -4.29
CA GLY A 15 -21.31 -23.55 -5.05
C GLY A 15 -20.45 -22.75 -6.03
N ARG A 16 -20.69 -21.45 -6.22
CA ARG A 16 -19.87 -20.62 -7.12
C ARG A 16 -18.50 -20.31 -6.49
N PRO A 17 -17.40 -20.38 -7.24
CA PRO A 17 -16.09 -19.89 -6.78
C PRO A 17 -16.16 -18.42 -6.38
N PHE A 18 -15.49 -18.01 -5.31
CA PHE A 18 -15.47 -16.59 -4.91
C PHE A 18 -14.96 -15.67 -6.02
N LEU A 19 -14.06 -16.15 -6.88
CA LEU A 19 -13.63 -15.44 -8.09
C LEU A 19 -14.82 -15.04 -8.98
N GLN A 20 -15.76 -15.96 -9.21
CA GLN A 20 -16.94 -15.70 -10.03
C GLN A 20 -17.91 -14.78 -9.31
N VAL A 21 -18.09 -14.95 -7.99
CA VAL A 21 -18.94 -14.08 -7.18
C VAL A 21 -18.46 -12.63 -7.27
N ILE A 22 -17.17 -12.38 -7.09
CA ILE A 22 -16.58 -11.03 -7.15
C ILE A 22 -16.70 -10.45 -8.57
N LYS A 23 -16.34 -11.22 -9.60
CA LYS A 23 -16.44 -10.77 -11.01
C LYS A 23 -17.87 -10.46 -11.43
N SER A 24 -18.85 -11.25 -10.97
CA SER A 24 -20.27 -11.02 -11.28
C SER A 24 -20.81 -9.70 -10.70
N LYS A 25 -20.14 -9.15 -9.69
CA LYS A 25 -20.44 -7.85 -9.08
C LYS A 25 -19.58 -6.71 -9.65
N GLY A 26 -18.87 -6.94 -10.75
CA GLY A 26 -17.97 -5.96 -11.39
C GLY A 26 -16.64 -5.75 -10.65
N GLY A 27 -16.33 -6.58 -9.64
CA GLY A 27 -15.09 -6.46 -8.87
C GLY A 27 -13.89 -7.08 -9.57
N VAL A 28 -12.73 -6.44 -9.42
CA VAL A 28 -11.42 -7.03 -9.76
C VAL A 28 -10.92 -7.85 -8.58
N VAL A 29 -10.33 -9.02 -8.86
CA VAL A 29 -9.74 -9.91 -7.86
C VAL A 29 -8.23 -9.73 -7.85
N GLY A 30 -7.68 -9.34 -6.70
CA GLY A 30 -6.26 -9.35 -6.42
C GLY A 30 -5.92 -10.51 -5.49
N ILE A 31 -4.65 -10.92 -5.48
CA ILE A 31 -4.13 -11.98 -4.60
C ILE A 31 -2.97 -11.42 -3.77
N LYS A 32 -2.98 -11.70 -2.47
CA LYS A 32 -1.83 -11.45 -1.60
C LYS A 32 -0.76 -12.52 -1.87
N VAL A 33 0.46 -12.07 -2.12
CA VAL A 33 1.56 -12.92 -2.64
C VAL A 33 2.85 -12.79 -1.83
N ASP A 34 2.94 -11.82 -0.92
CA ASP A 34 3.95 -11.81 0.12
C ASP A 34 3.75 -12.97 1.11
N LYS A 35 4.85 -13.43 1.70
CA LYS A 35 4.89 -14.46 2.74
C LYS A 35 5.10 -13.86 4.14
N GLY A 36 4.80 -12.57 4.31
CA GLY A 36 4.96 -11.85 5.57
C GLY A 36 6.34 -11.22 5.79
N MET A 37 6.50 -10.62 6.97
CA MET A 37 7.69 -9.86 7.36
C MET A 37 8.72 -10.75 8.05
N VAL A 38 10.00 -10.46 7.84
CA VAL A 38 11.12 -11.06 8.59
C VAL A 38 12.10 -10.02 9.13
N PRO A 39 12.80 -10.31 10.23
CA PRO A 39 13.76 -9.38 10.81
C PRO A 39 14.90 -9.05 9.86
N LEU A 40 15.28 -7.77 9.81
CA LEU A 40 16.46 -7.32 9.10
C LEU A 40 17.65 -7.27 10.06
N ALA A 41 18.61 -8.19 9.86
CA ALA A 41 19.78 -8.32 10.72
C ALA A 41 20.57 -7.01 10.84
N GLY A 42 21.04 -6.71 12.05
CA GLY A 42 21.79 -5.47 12.33
C GLY A 42 20.93 -4.21 12.49
N THR A 43 19.61 -4.36 12.58
CA THR A 43 18.70 -3.23 12.83
C THR A 43 17.94 -3.39 14.15
N ASN A 44 17.47 -2.28 14.71
CA ASN A 44 16.63 -2.28 15.91
C ASN A 44 15.18 -2.64 15.53
N GLY A 45 14.90 -3.93 15.35
CA GLY A 45 13.55 -4.44 15.10
C GLY A 45 12.95 -4.09 13.74
N LYS A 46 13.73 -3.59 12.77
CA LYS A 46 13.20 -3.36 11.42
C LYS A 46 13.00 -4.70 10.71
N THR A 47 12.04 -4.72 9.81
CA THR A 47 11.70 -5.89 9.02
C THR A 47 11.89 -5.62 7.53
N THR A 48 11.99 -6.71 6.77
CA THR A 48 11.82 -6.72 5.31
C THR A 48 10.77 -7.76 4.96
N ILE A 49 10.19 -7.67 3.77
CA ILE A 49 9.17 -8.62 3.31
C ILE A 49 9.84 -9.84 2.68
N GLN A 50 9.37 -11.03 3.01
CA GLN A 50 9.65 -12.28 2.30
C GLN A 50 8.51 -12.62 1.35
N GLY A 51 8.79 -13.44 0.35
CA GLY A 51 7.77 -13.87 -0.63
C GLY A 51 8.33 -14.19 -2.00
N LEU A 52 9.54 -13.67 -2.27
CA LEU A 52 10.19 -13.68 -3.57
C LEU A 52 10.83 -15.03 -3.92
N ASP A 53 11.33 -15.77 -2.91
CA ASP A 53 11.81 -17.14 -3.10
C ASP A 53 10.64 -18.07 -3.49
N GLY A 54 10.74 -18.67 -4.68
CA GLY A 54 9.66 -19.45 -5.27
C GLY A 54 8.50 -18.62 -5.84
N LEU A 55 8.56 -17.28 -5.80
CA LEU A 55 7.70 -16.44 -6.65
C LEU A 55 8.07 -16.62 -8.12
N SER A 56 9.30 -17.10 -8.36
CA SER A 56 9.86 -17.40 -9.66
C SER A 56 9.38 -18.65 -10.35
N GLU A 57 9.53 -19.78 -9.66
CA GLU A 57 8.99 -21.04 -10.14
C GLU A 57 7.46 -21.07 -10.05
N ARG A 58 6.88 -20.14 -9.29
CA ARG A 58 5.48 -19.78 -9.49
C ARG A 58 5.31 -18.85 -10.71
N TYR A 59 6.21 -17.88 -11.00
CA TYR A 59 6.20 -17.00 -12.18
C TYR A 59 7.49 -16.28 -12.75
N ALA A 60 8.50 -15.74 -12.03
CA ALA A 60 9.97 -15.60 -12.38
C ALA A 60 10.74 -14.75 -11.30
N GLN A 61 12.08 -14.79 -11.15
CA GLN A 61 12.88 -14.45 -9.93
C GLN A 61 13.10 -12.94 -9.67
N HIS A 62 13.63 -12.59 -8.46
CA HIS A 62 14.32 -11.35 -7.96
C HIS A 62 13.75 -10.74 -6.63
N LYS A 63 14.55 -9.94 -5.90
CA LYS A 63 14.70 -9.86 -4.42
C LYS A 63 14.17 -8.58 -3.70
N ASP A 64 13.40 -7.70 -4.35
CA ASP A 64 12.71 -6.57 -3.66
C ASP A 64 11.27 -6.27 -4.16
N GLY A 65 10.64 -5.21 -3.62
CA GLY A 65 9.28 -4.80 -3.99
C GLY A 65 9.14 -4.23 -5.40
N ALA A 66 10.24 -3.82 -6.04
CA ALA A 66 10.26 -3.39 -7.43
C ALA A 66 10.38 -4.59 -8.38
N ASP A 67 11.17 -5.59 -8.00
CA ASP A 67 11.19 -6.90 -8.64
C ASP A 67 9.81 -7.57 -8.60
N PHE A 68 9.14 -7.48 -7.45
CA PHE A 68 7.75 -7.92 -7.32
C PHE A 68 6.82 -7.29 -8.37
N ALA A 69 6.90 -5.96 -8.54
CA ALA A 69 6.08 -5.24 -9.50
C ALA A 69 6.33 -5.70 -10.95
N ASN A 70 7.59 -5.90 -11.32
CA ASN A 70 7.97 -6.42 -12.63
C ASN A 70 7.46 -7.85 -12.87
N ILE A 71 7.60 -8.74 -11.89
CA ILE A 71 7.09 -10.12 -11.99
C ILE A 71 5.57 -10.10 -12.20
N CYS A 72 4.84 -9.23 -11.50
CA CYS A 72 3.42 -9.04 -11.74
C CYS A 72 3.13 -8.60 -13.18
N HIS A 73 3.82 -7.58 -13.69
CA HIS A 73 3.63 -7.10 -15.06
C HIS A 73 3.91 -8.15 -16.12
N GLN A 74 5.00 -8.92 -15.96
CA GLN A 74 5.36 -10.01 -16.87
C GLN A 74 4.26 -11.10 -16.96
N ASN A 75 3.37 -11.16 -15.96
CA ASN A 75 2.28 -12.12 -15.87
C ASN A 75 0.89 -11.48 -16.05
N GLY A 76 0.83 -10.23 -16.51
CA GLY A 76 -0.43 -9.51 -16.74
C GLY A 76 -1.21 -9.18 -15.45
N ILE A 77 -0.50 -9.08 -14.32
CA ILE A 77 -1.06 -8.73 -13.01
C ILE A 77 -0.67 -7.29 -12.69
N VAL A 78 -1.64 -6.49 -12.20
CA VAL A 78 -1.39 -5.15 -11.67
C VAL A 78 -0.85 -5.27 -10.24
N PRO A 79 0.41 -4.89 -9.96
CA PRO A 79 0.93 -4.88 -8.60
C PRO A 79 0.35 -3.71 -7.79
N ILE A 80 0.04 -4.00 -6.52
CA ILE A 80 -0.24 -3.00 -5.50
C ILE A 80 1.03 -2.88 -4.65
N VAL A 81 1.68 -1.71 -4.69
CA VAL A 81 2.89 -1.43 -3.92
C VAL A 81 2.48 -0.92 -2.55
N GLU A 82 2.79 -1.68 -1.50
CA GLU A 82 2.34 -1.42 -0.12
C GLU A 82 3.52 -1.14 0.82
N PRO A 83 4.08 0.10 0.82
CA PRO A 83 5.12 0.49 1.77
C PRO A 83 4.48 0.98 3.07
N GLU A 84 4.07 0.05 3.93
CA GLU A 84 3.46 0.38 5.22
C GLU A 84 4.50 0.97 6.20
N ILE A 85 4.20 2.14 6.75
CA ILE A 85 4.91 2.72 7.90
C ILE A 85 4.04 2.52 9.13
N LEU A 86 4.56 1.78 10.11
CA LEU A 86 3.84 1.49 11.35
C LEU A 86 3.67 2.75 12.21
N PRO A 87 2.51 2.93 12.87
CA PRO A 87 2.27 4.07 13.74
C PRO A 87 3.05 3.99 15.07
N ASP A 88 3.60 2.85 15.46
CA ASP A 88 4.19 2.63 16.79
C ASP A 88 5.15 3.74 17.26
N GLY A 89 4.83 4.38 18.39
CA GLY A 89 5.71 5.35 19.04
C GLY A 89 4.95 6.39 19.85
N ASP A 90 5.37 7.65 19.73
CA ASP A 90 4.71 8.84 20.29
C ASP A 90 4.80 10.04 19.32
N HIS A 91 5.01 9.73 18.04
CA HIS A 91 5.41 10.70 17.03
C HIS A 91 4.26 11.60 16.56
N ASP A 92 4.59 12.83 16.18
CA ASP A 92 3.64 13.81 15.67
C ASP A 92 3.35 13.63 14.18
N LEU A 93 2.33 14.35 13.69
CA LEU A 93 1.91 14.31 12.28
C LEU A 93 3.05 14.69 11.32
N LYS A 94 3.90 15.66 11.70
CA LYS A 94 5.02 16.13 10.88
C LYS A 94 6.09 15.06 10.72
N ARG A 95 6.38 14.32 11.80
CA ARG A 95 7.33 13.21 11.78
C ARG A 95 6.82 12.10 10.86
N CYS A 96 5.55 11.74 10.96
CA CYS A 96 4.93 10.77 10.05
C CYS A 96 5.05 11.23 8.60
N GLN A 97 4.69 12.49 8.30
CA GLN A 97 4.80 13.07 6.95
C GLN A 97 6.23 12.98 6.41
N TYR A 98 7.22 13.37 7.21
CA TYR A 98 8.62 13.32 6.83
C TYR A 98 9.06 11.90 6.46
N VAL A 99 8.70 10.89 7.28
CA VAL A 99 9.07 9.50 7.01
C VAL A 99 8.38 9.00 5.75
N THR A 100 7.09 9.29 5.58
CA THR A 100 6.34 8.95 4.36
C THR A 100 7.00 9.53 3.11
N GLU A 101 7.39 10.80 3.13
CA GLU A 101 8.08 11.42 2.00
C GLU A 101 9.41 10.71 1.67
N LYS A 102 10.20 10.33 2.68
CA LYS A 102 11.47 9.62 2.45
C LYS A 102 11.26 8.20 1.93
N VAL A 103 10.29 7.48 2.48
CA VAL A 103 9.97 6.12 2.05
C VAL A 103 9.44 6.11 0.63
N LEU A 104 8.46 6.95 0.31
CA LEU A 104 7.87 7.00 -1.03
C LEU A 104 8.90 7.43 -2.09
N ALA A 105 9.75 8.41 -1.79
CA ALA A 105 10.83 8.78 -2.71
C ALA A 105 11.79 7.61 -3.00
N ALA A 106 12.15 6.84 -1.97
CA ALA A 106 12.98 5.64 -2.14
C ALA A 106 12.26 4.54 -2.93
N VAL A 107 10.97 4.34 -2.66
CA VAL A 107 10.12 3.38 -3.40
C VAL A 107 10.08 3.73 -4.88
N TYR A 108 9.73 4.97 -5.24
CA TYR A 108 9.63 5.35 -6.65
C TYR A 108 10.98 5.36 -7.36
N LYS A 109 12.08 5.65 -6.65
CA LYS A 109 13.41 5.47 -7.20
C LYS A 109 13.69 4.00 -7.51
N ALA A 110 13.38 3.08 -6.59
CA ALA A 110 13.54 1.65 -6.82
C ALA A 110 12.67 1.14 -7.98
N LEU A 111 11.39 1.54 -8.04
CA LEU A 111 10.49 1.21 -9.16
C LEU A 111 11.06 1.69 -10.50
N SER A 112 11.60 2.91 -10.54
CA SER A 112 12.24 3.46 -11.74
C SER A 112 13.51 2.69 -12.12
N ASP A 113 14.37 2.35 -11.16
CA ASP A 113 15.62 1.62 -11.40
C ASP A 113 15.37 0.22 -11.95
N HIS A 114 14.23 -0.37 -11.58
CA HIS A 114 13.80 -1.68 -12.07
C HIS A 114 12.93 -1.57 -13.32
N HIS A 115 12.76 -0.39 -13.92
CA HIS A 115 11.99 -0.18 -15.14
C HIS A 115 10.50 -0.57 -15.02
N VAL A 116 9.90 -0.39 -13.85
CA VAL A 116 8.49 -0.70 -13.60
C VAL A 116 7.58 0.27 -14.38
N TYR A 117 6.57 -0.28 -15.06
CA TYR A 117 5.54 0.50 -15.75
C TYR A 117 4.50 1.08 -14.77
N LEU A 118 4.69 2.34 -14.37
CA LEU A 118 3.94 2.96 -13.26
C LEU A 118 2.42 3.03 -13.50
N GLU A 119 1.99 3.30 -14.73
CA GLU A 119 0.58 3.35 -15.12
C GLU A 119 -0.14 2.00 -14.93
N GLY A 120 0.64 0.92 -14.88
CA GLY A 120 0.16 -0.43 -14.57
C GLY A 120 0.28 -0.80 -13.08
N THR A 121 0.39 0.15 -12.15
CA THR A 121 0.54 -0.12 -10.71
C THR A 121 -0.49 0.65 -9.87
N LEU A 122 -0.67 0.25 -8.62
CA LEU A 122 -1.38 1.04 -7.60
C LEU A 122 -0.49 1.22 -6.37
N LEU A 123 -0.66 2.32 -5.64
CA LEU A 123 0.01 2.54 -4.35
C LEU A 123 -0.97 2.28 -3.21
N LYS A 124 -0.53 1.54 -2.19
CA LYS A 124 -1.27 1.32 -0.94
C LYS A 124 -0.44 1.77 0.26
N PRO A 125 -0.37 3.08 0.54
CA PRO A 125 0.40 3.60 1.66
C PRO A 125 -0.47 3.65 2.92
N ASN A 126 0.16 3.84 4.08
CA ASN A 126 -0.53 4.34 5.26
C ASN A 126 -1.01 5.79 5.04
N MET A 127 -2.08 6.18 5.73
CA MET A 127 -2.40 7.59 5.89
C MET A 127 -1.29 8.27 6.73
N VAL A 128 -1.03 9.55 6.47
CA VAL A 128 -0.12 10.34 7.31
C VAL A 128 -0.92 10.82 8.51
N THR A 129 -0.72 10.17 9.65
CA THR A 129 -1.41 10.45 10.91
C THR A 129 -0.40 10.58 12.04
N PRO A 130 -0.71 11.31 13.14
CA PRO A 130 0.06 11.16 14.37
C PRO A 130 -0.12 9.74 14.92
N ASP A 131 0.80 9.31 15.79
CA ASP A 131 0.62 8.08 16.54
C ASP A 131 -0.51 8.21 17.59
N HIS A 132 -1.10 7.08 18.00
CA HIS A 132 -2.12 7.02 19.03
C HIS A 132 -1.67 7.55 20.39
N ALA A 133 -0.38 7.42 20.75
CA ALA A 133 0.20 7.98 21.97
C ALA A 133 0.60 9.45 21.82
N CYS A 134 0.48 10.06 20.63
CA CYS A 134 0.75 11.47 20.44
C CYS A 134 -0.25 12.32 21.25
N THR A 135 0.29 13.20 22.10
CA THR A 135 -0.52 14.08 22.96
C THR A 135 -1.07 15.29 22.18
N GLN A 136 -0.39 15.69 21.10
CA GLN A 136 -0.84 16.77 20.25
C GLN A 136 -2.08 16.35 19.44
N LYS A 137 -3.09 17.22 19.40
CA LYS A 137 -4.30 17.03 18.59
C LYS A 137 -4.18 17.80 17.28
N PHE A 138 -4.76 17.24 16.24
CA PHE A 138 -4.78 17.79 14.89
C PHE A 138 -6.22 17.81 14.38
N SER A 139 -6.54 18.81 13.58
CA SER A 139 -7.80 18.90 12.86
C SER A 139 -7.85 17.89 11.70
N ASN A 140 -9.05 17.58 11.22
CA ASN A 140 -9.24 16.72 10.05
C ASN A 140 -8.61 17.35 8.80
N GLU A 141 -8.60 18.68 8.71
CA GLU A 141 -7.97 19.43 7.63
C GLU A 141 -6.45 19.26 7.63
N GLU A 142 -5.81 19.28 8.81
CA GLU A 142 -4.37 19.01 8.95
C GLU A 142 -4.05 17.56 8.61
N ILE A 143 -4.86 16.61 9.11
CA ILE A 143 -4.72 15.17 8.82
C ILE A 143 -4.95 14.89 7.33
N ALA A 144 -5.73 15.69 6.62
CA ALA A 144 -5.90 15.58 5.16
C ALA A 144 -4.78 16.25 4.37
N MET A 145 -4.28 17.39 4.84
CA MET A 145 -3.24 18.16 4.15
C MET A 145 -1.91 17.40 4.11
N ALA A 146 -1.53 16.76 5.22
CA ALA A 146 -0.26 16.04 5.34
C ALA A 146 -0.09 14.90 4.32
N PRO A 147 -1.02 13.93 4.17
CA PRO A 147 -0.90 12.86 3.20
C PRO A 147 -0.97 13.37 1.77
N VAL A 148 -1.86 14.33 1.45
CA VAL A 148 -1.93 14.90 0.09
C VAL A 148 -0.63 15.60 -0.29
N THR A 149 -0.04 16.36 0.64
CA THR A 149 1.25 17.02 0.42
C THR A 149 2.38 16.00 0.25
N ALA A 150 2.43 14.95 1.08
CA ALA A 150 3.44 13.90 0.97
C ALA A 150 3.36 13.17 -0.37
N LEU A 151 2.16 12.83 -0.82
CA LEU A 151 1.93 12.20 -2.13
C LEU A 151 2.34 13.15 -3.27
N GLN A 152 1.92 14.41 -3.26
CA GLN A 152 2.32 15.39 -4.29
C GLN A 152 3.84 15.55 -4.42
N ARG A 153 4.57 15.42 -3.31
CA ARG A 153 6.04 15.56 -3.30
C ARG A 153 6.77 14.33 -3.82
N THR A 154 6.11 13.17 -3.94
CA THR A 154 6.81 11.89 -4.13
C THR A 154 6.21 10.95 -5.16
N VAL A 155 4.89 11.01 -5.40
CA VAL A 155 4.16 10.11 -6.29
C VAL A 155 4.11 10.71 -7.70
N PRO A 156 4.69 10.05 -8.72
CA PRO A 156 4.54 10.49 -10.10
C PRO A 156 3.06 10.46 -10.55
N PRO A 157 2.58 11.46 -11.31
CA PRO A 157 1.22 11.47 -11.87
C PRO A 157 0.88 10.30 -12.78
N ALA A 158 1.88 9.51 -13.20
CA ALA A 158 1.67 8.28 -13.95
C ALA A 158 0.96 7.20 -13.13
N ILE A 159 0.97 7.28 -11.79
CA ILE A 159 0.29 6.31 -10.93
C ILE A 159 -1.22 6.58 -10.96
N PRO A 160 -2.05 5.62 -11.41
CA PRO A 160 -3.49 5.86 -11.62
C PRO A 160 -4.31 5.91 -10.32
N GLY A 161 -3.75 5.50 -9.19
CA GLY A 161 -4.50 5.49 -7.94
C GLY A 161 -3.71 5.17 -6.68
N VAL A 162 -4.21 5.72 -5.58
CA VAL A 162 -3.76 5.48 -4.20
C VAL A 162 -4.91 4.87 -3.41
N THR A 163 -4.69 3.68 -2.85
CA THR A 163 -5.67 2.94 -2.05
C THR A 163 -5.18 2.81 -0.62
N PHE A 164 -5.42 3.81 0.23
CA PHE A 164 -4.91 3.85 1.61
C PHE A 164 -5.28 2.59 2.41
N LEU A 165 -4.34 2.11 3.20
CA LEU A 165 -4.62 1.17 4.30
C LEU A 165 -5.11 1.93 5.54
N SER A 166 -6.04 1.34 6.27
CA SER A 166 -6.62 1.94 7.49
C SER A 166 -5.69 1.88 8.70
N GLY A 167 -4.80 0.88 8.75
CA GLY A 167 -3.98 0.60 9.93
C GLY A 167 -4.87 0.32 11.14
N GLY A 168 -4.53 0.91 12.28
CA GLY A 168 -5.27 0.78 13.54
C GLY A 168 -6.46 1.75 13.74
N GLN A 169 -6.80 2.56 12.73
CA GLN A 169 -7.91 3.52 12.83
C GLN A 169 -9.27 2.82 12.97
N SER A 170 -10.20 3.46 13.67
CA SER A 170 -11.60 3.00 13.69
C SER A 170 -12.29 3.16 12.32
N GLU A 171 -13.38 2.42 12.09
CA GLU A 171 -14.15 2.48 10.83
C GLU A 171 -14.66 3.91 10.52
N GLU A 172 -15.10 4.64 11.55
CA GLU A 172 -15.56 6.01 11.41
C GLU A 172 -14.40 6.96 11.10
N GLU A 173 -13.29 6.84 11.84
CA GLU A 173 -12.12 7.69 11.69
C GLU A 173 -11.50 7.56 10.29
N VAL A 174 -11.30 6.33 9.80
CA VAL A 174 -10.74 6.11 8.45
C VAL A 174 -11.66 6.69 7.37
N SER A 175 -12.98 6.62 7.56
CA SER A 175 -13.95 7.16 6.62
C SER A 175 -13.93 8.69 6.60
N ILE A 176 -13.86 9.32 7.77
CA ILE A 176 -13.72 10.78 7.93
C ILE A 176 -12.41 11.26 7.28
N ASN A 177 -11.30 10.60 7.58
CA ASN A 177 -9.98 10.97 7.06
C ASN A 177 -9.90 10.81 5.55
N LEU A 178 -10.41 9.70 4.99
CA LEU A 178 -10.45 9.50 3.54
C LEU A 178 -11.32 10.56 2.85
N ASN A 179 -12.47 10.91 3.43
CA ASN A 179 -13.32 11.99 2.93
C ASN A 179 -12.60 13.35 2.96
N ALA A 180 -11.89 13.65 4.05
CA ALA A 180 -11.13 14.90 4.19
C ALA A 180 -9.97 14.99 3.18
N ILE A 181 -9.24 13.89 2.94
CA ILE A 181 -8.20 13.79 1.90
C ILE A 181 -8.77 14.12 0.52
N ASN A 182 -9.94 13.56 0.19
CA ASN A 182 -10.61 13.84 -1.08
C ASN A 182 -11.09 15.29 -1.20
N LYS A 183 -11.45 15.95 -0.09
CA LYS A 183 -11.85 17.37 -0.04
C LYS A 183 -10.69 18.35 0.07
N CYS A 184 -9.46 17.88 0.33
CA CYS A 184 -8.27 18.74 0.40
C CYS A 184 -8.15 19.61 -0.88
N PRO A 185 -7.93 20.94 -0.77
CA PRO A 185 -7.97 21.85 -1.91
C PRO A 185 -6.74 21.78 -2.84
N LEU A 186 -5.79 20.89 -2.56
CA LEU A 186 -4.62 20.67 -3.41
C LEU A 186 -4.94 19.77 -4.61
N LEU A 187 -4.22 19.96 -5.72
CA LEU A 187 -4.34 19.13 -6.92
C LEU A 187 -3.94 17.68 -6.61
N LYS A 188 -4.78 16.72 -6.98
CA LYS A 188 -4.52 15.28 -6.83
C LYS A 188 -4.63 14.65 -8.22
N PRO A 189 -3.53 14.66 -9.01
CA PRO A 189 -3.53 14.15 -10.37
C PRO A 189 -3.74 12.64 -10.41
#